data_AF-A0A521LES7-F1
#
_entry.id   AF-A0A521LES7-F1
#
_cell.length_a   1.000
_cell.length_b   1.000
_cell.length_c   1.000
_cell.angle_alpha   90.00
_cell.angle_beta   90.00
_cell.angle_gamma   90.00
#
_symmetry.space_group_name_H-M   'P 1'
#
loop_
_entity.id
_entity.type
_entity.pdbx_description
1 polymer ?
#
loop_
_entity_poly.entity_id
_entity_poly.type
_entity_poly.pdbx_seq_one_letter_code
_entity_poly.pdbx_strand_id
1 'polypeptide(L)'
;MERRKLLALSSALLAIAPFHALRAQDSNKPFTDQQLDQMLAPIALYPDALLSQVLMGATYPLEIVEAARWSQANPNLKGDAAVQAVKGKDWDVSVKSLTAFPQTLQMMSNQLDWTQKVGDAMIGQQKEVAASIQRLRAKAEAAGNLKSTPQQKVTTQAANGASAIVIEPTNPEVVYVPYYNPAWAYGPWPYPSYPPPYYPPPPNYGAALMTGMMFGLGVAAGSAMFGGWHWGWSGNGWGNSYTTVNVNKATNISANNFDGNKYRDGHWNFDPAHRGGVPYRTPAERERYGQRSTINSADRQRFNNELSQRGNYTQRPENRGAENRAGENRGDGRSGSAFDGVDRGERSNRDYDRGSSSWGNRGWGGDRGGGGWDRGGGDFRGGGFRR
;
A
#
# COMPACT_ATOMS: atom_id res chain seq x y z
N MET A 1 -69.32 32.67 24.98
CA MET A 1 -68.04 33.01 25.65
C MET A 1 -66.97 32.12 25.06
N GLU A 2 -66.16 32.66 24.15
CA GLU A 2 -64.72 32.99 24.37
C GLU A 2 -63.85 31.74 24.12
N ARG A 3 -63.35 31.47 22.90
CA ARG A 3 -62.22 32.06 22.14
C ARG A 3 -60.81 31.55 22.57
N ARG A 4 -60.11 30.95 21.58
CA ARG A 4 -58.65 31.05 21.27
C ARG A 4 -57.70 30.25 22.20
N LYS A 5 -56.61 29.59 21.78
CA LYS A 5 -55.75 29.56 20.58
C LYS A 5 -54.65 28.49 20.82
N LEU A 6 -54.15 27.84 19.75
CA LEU A 6 -52.74 27.48 19.44
C LEU A 6 -52.02 26.47 20.39
N LEU A 7 -51.15 25.53 19.99
CA LEU A 7 -50.17 25.46 18.91
C LEU A 7 -49.85 23.98 18.61
N ALA A 8 -49.61 23.66 17.34
CA ALA A 8 -48.98 22.44 16.89
C ALA A 8 -47.47 22.47 17.18
N LEU A 9 -46.88 21.32 17.53
CA LEU A 9 -45.44 21.11 17.56
C LEU A 9 -45.12 19.83 16.80
N SER A 10 -44.74 20.02 15.53
CA SER A 10 -44.02 19.04 14.71
C SER A 10 -42.59 18.94 15.19
N SER A 11 -42.17 17.76 15.65
CA SER A 11 -40.78 17.43 15.90
C SER A 11 -40.26 16.57 14.75
N ALA A 12 -39.65 17.21 13.76
CA ALA A 12 -38.85 16.53 12.75
C ALA A 12 -37.46 16.22 13.34
N LEU A 13 -37.18 14.94 13.57
CA LEU A 13 -35.85 14.45 13.93
C LEU A 13 -34.97 14.48 12.68
N LEU A 14 -34.07 15.47 12.61
CA LEU A 14 -32.93 15.49 11.71
C LEU A 14 -31.96 14.37 12.14
N ALA A 15 -31.84 13.31 11.32
CA ALA A 15 -30.80 12.31 11.47
C ALA A 15 -29.45 12.93 11.03
N ILE A 16 -28.61 13.26 11.99
CA ILE A 16 -27.21 13.67 11.78
C ILE A 16 -26.43 12.40 11.41
N ALA A 17 -26.14 12.21 10.12
CA ALA A 17 -25.15 11.24 9.70
C ALA A 17 -23.75 11.74 10.11
N PRO A 18 -22.93 10.96 10.83
CA PRO A 18 -21.55 11.35 11.07
C PRO A 18 -20.80 11.25 9.74
N PHE A 19 -20.40 12.39 9.21
CA PHE A 19 -19.35 12.46 8.19
C PHE A 19 -18.09 11.82 8.79
N HIS A 20 -17.79 10.58 8.38
CA HIS A 20 -16.51 9.96 8.68
C HIS A 20 -15.43 10.75 7.97
N ALA A 21 -14.73 11.61 8.71
CA ALA A 21 -13.49 12.20 8.26
C ALA A 21 -12.51 11.05 7.97
N LEU A 22 -12.24 10.81 6.69
CA LEU A 22 -11.05 10.13 6.22
C LEU A 22 -9.85 10.89 6.79
N ARG A 23 -9.32 10.42 7.92
CA ARG A 23 -8.03 10.90 8.41
C ARG A 23 -7.01 10.53 7.35
N ALA A 24 -6.44 11.54 6.68
CA ALA A 24 -5.17 11.39 5.99
C ALA A 24 -4.20 10.72 6.97
N GLN A 25 -3.68 9.55 6.63
CA GLN A 25 -2.67 8.89 7.44
C GLN A 25 -1.49 9.86 7.55
N ASP A 26 -1.14 10.27 8.78
CA ASP A 26 0.12 10.95 9.05
C ASP A 26 1.24 10.09 8.45
N SER A 27 1.77 10.54 7.32
CA SER A 27 2.81 9.83 6.58
C SER A 27 4.13 9.76 7.35
N ASN A 28 4.26 10.47 8.47
CA ASN A 28 5.49 10.60 9.26
C ASN A 28 5.59 9.70 10.50
N LYS A 29 4.60 8.84 10.79
CA LYS A 29 4.60 7.97 11.98
C LYS A 29 4.62 6.48 11.59
N PRO A 30 5.24 5.60 12.40
CA PRO A 30 5.08 4.16 12.26
C PRO A 30 3.60 3.75 12.19
N PHE A 31 3.31 2.68 11.47
CA PHE A 31 1.99 2.06 11.45
C PHE A 31 1.64 1.52 12.84
N THR A 32 0.38 1.72 13.21
CA THR A 32 -0.21 1.11 14.41
C THR A 32 -0.45 -0.39 14.19
N ASP A 33 -0.63 -1.15 15.27
CA ASP A 33 -0.96 -2.58 15.19
C ASP A 33 -2.22 -2.85 14.36
N GLN A 34 -3.26 -2.00 14.46
CA GLN A 34 -4.49 -2.16 13.69
C GLN A 34 -4.26 -1.95 12.19
N GLN A 35 -3.40 -0.99 11.83
CA GLN A 35 -3.03 -0.74 10.43
C GLN A 35 -2.20 -1.90 9.87
N LEU A 36 -1.28 -2.46 10.65
CA LEU A 36 -0.50 -3.62 10.25
C LEU A 36 -1.39 -4.86 10.08
N ASP A 37 -2.28 -5.15 11.03
CA ASP A 37 -3.23 -6.26 10.95
C ASP A 37 -4.12 -6.14 9.71
N GLN A 38 -4.69 -4.94 9.46
CA GLN A 38 -5.47 -4.67 8.25
C GLN A 38 -4.65 -4.94 6.99
N MET A 39 -3.43 -4.41 6.93
CA MET A 39 -2.60 -4.43 5.73
C MET A 39 -2.08 -5.84 5.41
N LEU A 40 -1.73 -6.63 6.42
CA LEU A 40 -1.12 -7.94 6.26
C LEU A 40 -2.16 -9.08 6.17
N ALA A 41 -3.42 -8.80 6.51
CA ALA A 41 -4.54 -9.73 6.40
C ALA A 41 -4.66 -10.47 5.04
N PRO A 42 -4.37 -9.89 3.87
CA PRO A 42 -4.48 -10.64 2.60
C PRO A 42 -3.38 -11.69 2.39
N ILE A 43 -2.24 -11.55 3.08
CA ILE A 43 -1.05 -12.39 2.82
C ILE A 43 -0.57 -13.17 4.05
N ALA A 44 -1.10 -12.92 5.24
CA ALA A 44 -0.62 -13.56 6.48
C ALA A 44 -0.78 -15.09 6.48
N LEU A 45 -1.70 -15.65 5.69
CA LEU A 45 -1.86 -17.11 5.53
C LEU A 45 -1.04 -17.71 4.37
N TYR A 46 -0.15 -16.93 3.73
CA TYR A 46 0.75 -17.46 2.72
C TYR A 46 1.79 -18.39 3.38
N PRO A 47 2.29 -19.42 2.65
CA PRO A 47 3.45 -20.17 3.11
C PRO A 47 4.63 -19.25 3.38
N ASP A 48 5.41 -19.53 4.42
CA ASP A 48 6.44 -18.63 4.95
C ASP A 48 7.47 -18.22 3.90
N ALA A 49 7.84 -19.14 3.01
CA ALA A 49 8.74 -18.86 1.90
C ALA A 49 8.15 -17.88 0.87
N LEU A 50 6.86 -17.99 0.54
CA LEU A 50 6.23 -17.04 -0.37
C LEU A 50 6.00 -15.70 0.32
N LEU A 51 5.55 -15.73 1.57
CA LEU A 51 5.32 -14.56 2.41
C LEU A 51 6.60 -13.72 2.53
N SER A 52 7.74 -14.33 2.84
CA SER A 52 9.01 -13.59 2.94
C SER A 52 9.36 -12.90 1.62
N GLN A 53 9.09 -13.54 0.48
CA GLN A 53 9.43 -13.01 -0.84
C GLN A 53 8.53 -11.83 -1.20
N VAL A 54 7.25 -11.90 -0.85
CA VAL A 54 6.30 -10.77 -0.98
C VAL A 54 6.74 -9.60 -0.10
N LEU A 55 7.11 -9.87 1.15
CA LEU A 55 7.53 -8.84 2.11
C LEU A 55 8.84 -8.16 1.70
N MET A 56 9.84 -8.91 1.25
CA MET A 56 11.08 -8.35 0.71
C MET A 56 10.83 -7.56 -0.58
N GLY A 57 10.12 -8.16 -1.55
CA GLY A 57 9.85 -7.53 -2.85
C GLY A 57 9.01 -6.26 -2.76
N ALA A 58 8.13 -6.16 -1.76
CA ALA A 58 7.34 -4.97 -1.50
C ALA A 58 8.20 -3.73 -1.17
N THR A 59 9.46 -3.91 -0.76
CA THR A 59 10.39 -2.80 -0.52
C THR A 59 10.91 -2.15 -1.81
N TYR A 60 10.67 -2.77 -2.97
CA TYR A 60 11.12 -2.35 -4.31
C TYR A 60 9.95 -2.21 -5.30
N PRO A 61 8.97 -1.31 -5.04
CA PRO A 61 7.73 -1.28 -5.81
C PRO A 61 7.88 -0.90 -7.29
N LEU A 62 8.94 -0.17 -7.68
CA LEU A 62 9.24 0.07 -9.10
C LEU A 62 9.56 -1.24 -9.82
N GLU A 63 10.47 -2.05 -9.27
CA GLU A 63 10.83 -3.34 -9.86
C GLU A 63 9.65 -4.32 -9.89
N ILE A 64 8.75 -4.26 -8.89
CA ILE A 64 7.49 -5.03 -8.91
C ILE A 64 6.63 -4.68 -10.12
N VAL A 65 6.53 -3.39 -10.50
CA VAL A 65 5.78 -2.97 -11.69
C VAL A 65 6.45 -3.49 -12.96
N GLU A 66 7.76 -3.31 -13.08
CA GLU A 66 8.54 -3.79 -14.23
C GLU A 66 8.42 -5.32 -14.40
N ALA A 67 8.58 -6.07 -13.30
CA ALA A 67 8.48 -7.52 -13.30
C ALA A 67 7.05 -8.00 -13.60
N ALA A 68 6.02 -7.30 -13.08
CA ALA A 68 4.63 -7.61 -13.40
C ALA A 68 4.33 -7.43 -14.89
N ARG A 69 4.85 -6.37 -15.51
CA ARG A 69 4.71 -6.13 -16.96
C ARG A 69 5.43 -7.19 -17.77
N TRP A 70 6.66 -7.52 -17.37
CA TRP A 70 7.41 -8.61 -17.99
C TRP A 70 6.62 -9.92 -17.91
N SER A 71 6.04 -10.23 -16.74
CA SER A 71 5.24 -11.45 -16.56
C SER A 71 3.98 -11.47 -17.43
N GLN A 72 3.28 -10.33 -17.58
CA GLN A 72 2.14 -10.20 -18.50
C GLN A 72 2.53 -10.42 -19.96
N ALA A 73 3.70 -9.91 -20.37
CA ALA A 73 4.23 -10.09 -21.72
C ALA A 73 4.75 -11.53 -21.97
N ASN A 74 4.93 -12.33 -20.92
CA ASN A 74 5.45 -13.69 -20.99
C ASN A 74 4.51 -14.71 -20.29
N PRO A 75 3.24 -14.83 -20.71
CA PRO A 75 2.21 -15.59 -19.97
C PRO A 75 2.49 -17.10 -19.86
N ASN A 76 3.37 -17.63 -20.73
CA ASN A 76 3.77 -19.04 -20.74
C ASN A 76 4.93 -19.34 -19.77
N LEU A 77 5.60 -18.31 -19.24
CA LEU A 77 6.69 -18.46 -18.27
C LEU A 77 6.14 -18.31 -16.85
N LYS A 78 6.35 -19.35 -16.04
CA LYS A 78 5.94 -19.43 -14.63
C LYS A 78 6.85 -20.39 -13.89
N GLY A 79 6.82 -20.33 -12.55
CA GLY A 79 7.72 -21.13 -11.73
C GLY A 79 9.18 -20.86 -12.03
N ASP A 80 10.01 -21.88 -11.88
CA ASP A 80 11.46 -21.79 -12.09
C ASP A 80 11.84 -21.29 -13.50
N ALA A 81 11.05 -21.60 -14.54
CA ALA A 81 11.33 -21.13 -15.91
C ALA A 81 11.23 -19.59 -16.03
N ALA A 82 10.27 -18.96 -15.32
CA ALA A 82 10.18 -17.50 -15.29
C ALA A 82 11.39 -16.88 -14.60
N VAL A 83 11.79 -17.44 -13.47
CA VAL A 83 12.94 -16.96 -12.69
C VAL A 83 14.23 -17.05 -13.50
N GLN A 84 14.44 -18.15 -14.24
CA GLN A 84 15.60 -18.28 -15.12
C GLN A 84 15.59 -17.24 -16.25
N ALA A 85 14.43 -16.93 -16.83
CA ALA A 85 14.33 -15.96 -17.91
C ALA A 85 14.63 -14.51 -17.48
N VAL A 86 14.44 -14.19 -16.19
CA VAL A 86 14.73 -12.85 -15.63
C VAL A 86 16.06 -12.77 -14.89
N LYS A 87 16.85 -13.85 -14.91
CA LYS A 87 18.13 -13.95 -14.20
C LYS A 87 19.07 -12.77 -14.47
N GLY A 88 19.14 -12.32 -15.73
CA GLY A 88 19.96 -11.18 -16.17
C GLY A 88 19.35 -9.78 -15.97
N LYS A 89 18.15 -9.66 -15.40
CA LYS A 89 17.59 -8.36 -15.00
C LYS A 89 18.37 -7.78 -13.82
N ASP A 90 18.35 -6.47 -13.65
CA ASP A 90 19.01 -5.79 -12.53
C ASP A 90 18.14 -5.72 -11.27
N TRP A 91 16.96 -6.34 -11.28
CA TRP A 91 16.07 -6.39 -10.11
C TRP A 91 16.68 -7.13 -8.91
N ASP A 92 16.17 -6.82 -7.72
CA ASP A 92 16.44 -7.56 -6.50
C ASP A 92 15.99 -9.03 -6.62
N VAL A 93 16.69 -9.91 -5.89
CA VAL A 93 16.45 -11.36 -5.91
C VAL A 93 15.03 -11.71 -5.50
N SER A 94 14.44 -10.98 -4.54
CA SER A 94 13.05 -11.17 -4.12
C SER A 94 12.07 -10.89 -5.25
N VAL A 95 12.30 -9.84 -6.04
CA VAL A 95 11.47 -9.48 -7.19
C VAL A 95 11.62 -10.52 -8.31
N LYS A 96 12.85 -10.95 -8.62
CA LYS A 96 13.10 -12.05 -9.57
C LYS A 96 12.36 -13.32 -9.16
N SER A 97 12.40 -13.67 -7.87
CA SER A 97 11.73 -14.85 -7.31
C SER A 97 10.21 -14.78 -7.48
N LEU A 98 9.62 -13.59 -7.30
CA LEU A 98 8.19 -13.38 -7.46
C LEU A 98 7.71 -13.56 -8.91
N THR A 99 8.59 -13.55 -9.91
CA THR A 99 8.19 -13.88 -11.30
C THR A 99 7.73 -15.32 -11.47
N ALA A 100 8.10 -16.22 -10.54
CA ALA A 100 7.52 -17.56 -10.45
C ALA A 100 6.00 -17.52 -10.20
N PHE A 101 5.50 -16.46 -9.57
CA PHE A 101 4.11 -16.29 -9.12
C PHE A 101 3.43 -15.10 -9.82
N PRO A 102 3.10 -15.21 -11.13
CA PRO A 102 2.50 -14.12 -11.89
C PRO A 102 1.34 -13.45 -11.19
N GLN A 103 0.42 -14.23 -10.58
CA GLN A 103 -0.78 -13.70 -9.96
C GLN A 103 -0.49 -12.88 -8.69
N THR A 104 0.46 -13.32 -7.86
CA THR A 104 0.93 -12.55 -6.70
C THR A 104 1.59 -11.26 -7.14
N LEU A 105 2.46 -11.35 -8.15
CA LEU A 105 3.17 -10.20 -8.72
C LEU A 105 2.19 -9.18 -9.34
N GLN A 106 1.15 -9.67 -10.04
CA GLN A 106 0.07 -8.83 -10.55
C GLN A 106 -0.72 -8.16 -9.42
N MET A 107 -1.01 -8.87 -8.33
CA MET A 107 -1.72 -8.29 -7.18
C MET A 107 -0.90 -7.14 -6.57
N MET A 108 0.41 -7.34 -6.36
CA MET A 108 1.31 -6.30 -5.86
C MET A 108 1.36 -5.09 -6.80
N SER A 109 1.57 -5.32 -8.11
CA SER A 109 1.59 -4.24 -9.11
C SER A 109 0.23 -3.53 -9.26
N ASN A 110 -0.87 -4.25 -9.02
CA ASN A 110 -2.19 -3.64 -9.10
C ASN A 110 -2.56 -2.80 -7.87
N GLN A 111 -1.99 -3.15 -6.72
CA GLN A 111 -2.25 -2.55 -5.42
C GLN A 111 -1.01 -1.81 -4.91
N LEU A 112 -0.47 -0.88 -5.71
CA LEU A 112 0.80 -0.21 -5.40
C LEU A 112 0.81 0.53 -4.06
N ASP A 113 -0.29 1.19 -3.69
CA ASP A 113 -0.39 1.84 -2.38
C ASP A 113 -0.25 0.84 -1.24
N TRP A 114 -0.81 -0.37 -1.41
CA TRP A 114 -0.66 -1.45 -0.45
C TRP A 114 0.76 -2.01 -0.45
N THR A 115 1.33 -2.27 -1.63
CA THR A 115 2.71 -2.77 -1.77
C THR A 115 3.71 -1.80 -1.14
N GLN A 116 3.58 -0.50 -1.38
CA GLN A 116 4.43 0.51 -0.76
C GLN A 116 4.30 0.49 0.76
N LYS A 117 3.08 0.47 1.31
CA LYS A 117 2.89 0.43 2.78
C LYS A 117 3.45 -0.84 3.43
N VAL A 118 3.32 -1.99 2.76
CA VAL A 118 3.94 -3.25 3.21
C VAL A 118 5.46 -3.13 3.20
N GLY A 119 6.02 -2.55 2.13
CA GLY A 119 7.45 -2.28 2.03
C GLY A 119 7.95 -1.34 3.12
N ASP A 120 7.24 -0.23 3.38
CA ASP A 120 7.56 0.72 4.45
C ASP A 120 7.57 0.04 5.83
N ALA A 121 6.58 -0.80 6.10
CA ALA A 121 6.52 -1.55 7.35
C ALA A 121 7.67 -2.57 7.46
N MET A 122 8.08 -3.22 6.37
CA MET A 122 9.24 -4.12 6.38
C MET A 122 10.58 -3.41 6.55
N ILE A 123 10.68 -2.14 6.19
CA ILE A 123 11.89 -1.33 6.40
C ILE A 123 11.97 -0.82 7.85
N GLY A 124 10.85 -0.31 8.38
CA GLY A 124 10.83 0.37 9.68
C GLY A 124 10.34 -0.46 10.87
N GLN A 125 9.61 -1.55 10.64
CA GLN A 125 8.76 -2.22 11.66
C GLN A 125 8.71 -3.76 11.50
N GLN A 126 9.83 -4.41 11.18
CA GLN A 126 9.86 -5.87 10.98
C GLN A 126 9.31 -6.67 12.17
N LYS A 127 9.62 -6.24 13.39
CA LYS A 127 9.12 -6.85 14.63
C LYS A 127 7.59 -6.82 14.67
N GLU A 128 7.00 -5.66 14.40
CA GLU A 128 5.55 -5.46 14.46
C GLU A 128 4.85 -6.15 13.28
N VAL A 129 5.50 -6.25 12.11
CA VAL A 129 5.04 -7.07 10.98
C VAL A 129 4.97 -8.54 11.39
N ALA A 130 6.03 -9.08 12.01
CA ALA A 130 6.05 -10.45 12.52
C ALA A 130 4.91 -10.70 13.52
N ALA A 131 4.74 -9.77 14.46
CA ALA A 131 3.69 -9.84 15.46
C ALA A 131 2.29 -9.84 14.85
N SER A 132 2.05 -8.97 13.87
CA SER A 132 0.79 -8.90 13.15
C SER A 132 0.47 -10.21 12.41
N ILE A 133 1.44 -10.77 11.69
CA ILE A 133 1.25 -12.04 10.98
C ILE A 133 0.89 -13.16 11.95
N GLN A 134 1.59 -13.26 13.09
CA GLN A 134 1.30 -14.28 14.09
C GLN A 134 -0.06 -14.08 14.77
N ARG A 135 -0.46 -12.83 15.06
CA ARG A 135 -1.83 -12.52 15.54
C ARG A 135 -2.88 -12.96 14.53
N LEU A 136 -2.68 -12.66 13.24
CA LEU A 136 -3.61 -13.03 12.17
C LEU A 136 -3.69 -14.55 11.99
N ARG A 137 -2.56 -15.26 12.03
CA ARG A 137 -2.53 -16.73 11.96
C ARG A 137 -3.24 -17.37 13.15
N ALA A 138 -2.97 -16.90 14.37
CA ALA A 138 -3.65 -17.38 15.57
C ALA A 138 -5.16 -17.16 15.49
N LYS A 139 -5.57 -16.02 14.93
CA LYS A 139 -6.99 -15.71 14.71
C LYS A 139 -7.64 -16.64 13.67
N ALA A 140 -6.96 -16.93 12.57
CA ALA A 140 -7.46 -17.86 11.56
C ALA A 140 -7.50 -19.32 12.08
N GLU A 141 -6.55 -19.71 12.91
CA GLU A 141 -6.54 -21.01 13.60
C GLU A 141 -7.71 -21.11 14.59
N ALA A 142 -7.90 -20.08 15.43
CA ALA A 142 -9.02 -20.01 16.38
C ALA A 142 -10.39 -20.00 15.69
N ALA A 143 -10.49 -19.39 14.50
CA ALA A 143 -11.69 -19.44 13.65
C ALA A 143 -11.88 -20.81 12.95
N GLY A 144 -10.92 -21.73 13.05
CA GLY A 144 -10.97 -23.05 12.42
C GLY A 144 -10.70 -23.05 10.91
N ASN A 145 -10.16 -21.96 10.38
CA ASN A 145 -9.98 -21.71 8.95
C ASN A 145 -8.52 -21.87 8.48
N LEU A 146 -7.56 -21.93 9.40
CA LEU A 146 -6.17 -22.28 9.10
C LEU A 146 -5.89 -23.73 9.51
N LYS A 147 -5.70 -24.60 8.51
CA LYS A 147 -5.49 -26.05 8.70
C LYS A 147 -4.47 -26.59 7.71
N SER A 148 -3.86 -27.72 8.09
CA SER A 148 -3.08 -28.55 7.16
C SER A 148 -4.00 -29.15 6.10
N THR A 149 -3.53 -29.15 4.86
CA THR A 149 -4.21 -29.64 3.65
C THR A 149 -3.18 -30.32 2.75
N PRO A 150 -3.58 -30.96 1.64
CA PRO A 150 -2.61 -31.46 0.66
C PRO A 150 -1.67 -30.38 0.09
N GLN A 151 -2.09 -29.11 0.10
CA GLN A 151 -1.32 -27.98 -0.44
C GLN A 151 -0.33 -27.38 0.56
N GLN A 152 -0.67 -27.38 1.85
CA GLN A 152 0.15 -26.77 2.91
C GLN A 152 0.11 -27.56 4.22
N LYS A 153 1.21 -27.49 4.96
CA LYS A 153 1.34 -27.98 6.33
C LYS A 153 1.34 -26.79 7.28
N VAL A 154 0.45 -26.82 8.27
CA VAL A 154 0.40 -25.86 9.37
C VAL A 154 0.95 -26.53 10.61
N THR A 155 1.95 -25.92 11.24
CA THR A 155 2.56 -26.42 12.48
C THR A 155 2.74 -25.30 13.49
N THR A 156 2.80 -25.68 14.76
CA THR A 156 3.06 -24.76 15.86
C THR A 156 4.45 -25.06 16.41
N GLN A 157 5.36 -24.10 16.34
CA GLN A 157 6.71 -24.20 16.86
C GLN A 157 6.83 -23.40 18.15
N ALA A 158 7.22 -24.05 19.24
CA ALA A 158 7.48 -23.36 20.51
C ALA A 158 8.91 -22.79 20.52
N ALA A 159 9.05 -21.51 20.84
CA ALA A 159 10.33 -20.84 21.02
C ALA A 159 10.24 -19.86 22.19
N ASN A 160 11.13 -20.01 23.18
CA ASN A 160 11.34 -19.07 24.29
C ASN A 160 10.05 -18.62 25.02
N GLY A 161 9.12 -19.54 25.25
CA GLY A 161 7.86 -19.25 25.96
C GLY A 161 6.73 -18.68 25.10
N ALA A 162 6.90 -18.61 23.77
CA ALA A 162 5.84 -18.34 22.82
C ALA A 162 5.73 -19.45 21.77
N SER A 163 4.61 -19.46 21.06
CA SER A 163 4.33 -20.39 19.97
C SER A 163 4.13 -19.64 18.67
N ALA A 164 4.88 -20.01 17.64
CA ALA A 164 4.76 -19.49 16.29
C ALA A 164 3.99 -20.48 15.42
N ILE A 165 3.00 -19.99 14.68
CA ILE A 165 2.33 -20.76 13.63
C ILE A 165 3.14 -20.62 12.35
N VAL A 166 3.61 -21.75 11.84
CA VAL A 166 4.45 -21.90 10.64
C VAL A 166 3.63 -22.57 9.55
N ILE A 167 3.64 -21.97 8.36
CA ILE A 167 2.94 -22.49 7.17
C ILE A 167 3.99 -22.84 6.13
N GLU A 168 4.05 -24.12 5.76
CA GLU A 168 4.99 -24.62 4.76
C GLU A 168 4.24 -25.33 3.63
N PRO A 169 4.75 -25.30 2.39
CA PRO A 169 4.25 -26.20 1.34
C PRO A 169 4.42 -27.66 1.78
N THR A 170 3.44 -28.51 1.48
CA THR A 170 3.58 -29.96 1.77
C THR A 170 4.66 -30.62 0.89
N ASN A 171 4.91 -30.05 -0.29
CA ASN A 171 6.03 -30.40 -1.17
C ASN A 171 6.91 -29.14 -1.36
N PRO A 172 8.20 -29.16 -0.97
CA PRO A 172 9.07 -27.99 -1.08
C PRO A 172 9.30 -27.50 -2.52
N GLU A 173 9.08 -28.36 -3.53
CA GLU A 173 9.22 -28.01 -4.94
C GLU A 173 7.97 -27.34 -5.53
N VAL A 174 6.83 -27.43 -4.85
CA VAL A 174 5.53 -26.94 -5.34
C VAL A 174 4.87 -26.03 -4.33
N VAL A 175 4.73 -24.75 -4.69
CA VAL A 175 4.06 -23.76 -3.85
C VAL A 175 2.66 -23.51 -4.39
N TYR A 176 1.67 -23.61 -3.50
CA TYR A 176 0.29 -23.22 -3.78
C TYR A 176 0.02 -21.87 -3.14
N VAL A 177 -0.37 -20.87 -3.94
CA VAL A 177 -0.68 -19.53 -3.43
C VAL A 177 -2.13 -19.51 -2.93
N PRO A 178 -2.38 -19.31 -1.62
CA PRO A 178 -3.73 -19.28 -1.09
C PRO A 178 -4.41 -17.95 -1.41
N TYR A 179 -5.70 -18.02 -1.71
CA TYR A 179 -6.63 -16.90 -1.80
C TYR A 179 -7.80 -17.14 -0.87
N TYR A 180 -8.18 -16.12 -0.13
CA TYR A 180 -9.24 -16.20 0.87
C TYR A 180 -9.83 -14.82 1.07
N ASN A 181 -11.08 -14.76 1.51
CA ASN A 181 -11.67 -13.53 2.02
C ASN A 181 -11.22 -13.35 3.48
N PRO A 182 -10.51 -12.27 3.86
CA PRO A 182 -10.11 -12.03 5.24
C PRO A 182 -11.26 -12.03 6.24
N ALA A 183 -12.45 -11.55 5.85
CA ALA A 183 -13.63 -11.55 6.72
C ALA A 183 -14.10 -12.97 7.05
N TRP A 184 -13.93 -13.91 6.13
CA TRP A 184 -14.14 -15.33 6.40
C TRP A 184 -12.98 -15.90 7.23
N ALA A 185 -11.74 -15.70 6.77
CA ALA A 185 -10.57 -16.37 7.32
C ALA A 185 -10.35 -16.08 8.81
N TYR A 186 -10.56 -14.83 9.23
CA TYR A 186 -10.29 -14.37 10.59
C TYR A 186 -11.53 -14.33 11.49
N GLY A 187 -12.73 -14.63 10.98
CA GLY A 187 -13.98 -14.45 11.73
C GLY A 187 -14.21 -12.99 12.15
N PRO A 188 -14.84 -12.72 13.32
CA PRO A 188 -15.16 -11.37 13.77
C PRO A 188 -13.94 -10.46 13.81
N TRP A 189 -13.89 -9.42 12.98
CA TRP A 189 -12.75 -8.51 12.89
C TRP A 189 -12.76 -7.50 14.06
N PRO A 190 -11.64 -7.26 14.75
CA PRO A 190 -11.65 -6.52 16.02
C PRO A 190 -11.58 -5.00 15.81
N TYR A 191 -11.32 -4.54 14.59
CA TYR A 191 -11.07 -3.13 14.28
C TYR A 191 -12.07 -2.63 13.23
N PRO A 192 -13.26 -2.16 13.63
CA PRO A 192 -14.27 -1.67 12.69
C PRO A 192 -13.76 -0.54 11.78
N SER A 193 -12.88 0.32 12.31
CA SER A 193 -12.29 1.44 11.55
C SER A 193 -11.14 1.04 10.62
N TYR A 194 -10.69 -0.22 10.67
CA TYR A 194 -9.57 -0.74 9.90
C TYR A 194 -9.92 -2.10 9.28
N PRO A 195 -10.95 -2.18 8.42
CA PRO A 195 -11.38 -3.45 7.83
C PRO A 195 -10.33 -3.98 6.84
N PRO A 196 -10.09 -5.31 6.80
CA PRO A 196 -9.08 -5.89 5.92
C PRO A 196 -9.49 -5.72 4.45
N PRO A 197 -8.55 -5.36 3.56
CA PRO A 197 -8.84 -5.30 2.13
C PRO A 197 -9.02 -6.72 1.58
N TYR A 198 -9.90 -6.88 0.61
CA TYR A 198 -10.07 -8.13 -0.13
C TYR A 198 -9.64 -7.94 -1.58
N TYR A 199 -8.65 -8.72 -2.01
CA TYR A 199 -8.20 -8.75 -3.40
C TYR A 199 -8.71 -10.05 -4.03
N PRO A 200 -9.75 -9.99 -4.89
CA PRO A 200 -10.35 -11.19 -5.44
C PRO A 200 -9.36 -11.92 -6.35
N PRO A 201 -9.44 -13.26 -6.41
CA PRO A 201 -8.64 -14.03 -7.36
C PRO A 201 -9.00 -13.66 -8.80
N PRO A 202 -8.06 -13.76 -9.75
CA PRO A 202 -8.37 -13.64 -11.17
C PRO A 202 -9.32 -14.78 -11.61
N PRO A 203 -9.99 -14.64 -12.77
CA PRO A 203 -10.81 -15.71 -13.32
C PRO A 203 -10.03 -17.03 -13.41
N ASN A 204 -10.68 -18.15 -13.10
CA ASN A 204 -10.10 -19.51 -13.17
C ASN A 204 -8.88 -19.76 -12.26
N TYR A 205 -8.75 -19.01 -11.16
CA TYR A 205 -7.57 -19.05 -10.28
C TYR A 205 -7.25 -20.42 -9.68
N GLY A 206 -8.22 -21.30 -9.49
CA GLY A 206 -8.01 -22.64 -8.99
C GLY A 206 -9.28 -23.28 -8.45
N ALA A 207 -9.12 -24.41 -7.76
CA ALA A 207 -10.24 -25.09 -7.13
C ALA A 207 -10.56 -24.44 -5.78
N ALA A 208 -11.82 -24.05 -5.60
CA ALA A 208 -12.30 -23.65 -4.28
C ALA A 208 -12.40 -24.88 -3.39
N LEU A 209 -11.82 -24.82 -2.19
CA LEU A 209 -12.24 -25.73 -1.14
C LEU A 209 -13.64 -25.28 -0.69
N MET A 210 -14.47 -26.23 -0.28
CA MET A 210 -15.80 -25.98 0.33
C MET A 210 -15.76 -25.07 1.57
N THR A 211 -14.55 -24.67 2.00
CA THR A 211 -14.30 -23.93 3.21
C THR A 211 -14.14 -22.42 3.02
N GLY A 212 -13.96 -21.85 1.82
CA GLY A 212 -13.77 -20.40 1.63
C GLY A 212 -12.32 -19.94 1.45
N MET A 213 -11.36 -20.87 1.52
CA MET A 213 -10.00 -20.73 0.99
C MET A 213 -9.89 -21.44 -0.35
N MET A 214 -9.25 -20.80 -1.32
CA MET A 214 -8.92 -21.36 -2.62
C MET A 214 -7.41 -21.45 -2.74
N PHE A 215 -6.91 -22.52 -3.33
CA PHE A 215 -5.50 -22.60 -3.71
C PHE A 215 -5.37 -22.44 -5.22
N GLY A 216 -4.39 -21.64 -5.63
CA GLY A 216 -4.00 -21.55 -7.02
C GLY A 216 -3.50 -22.89 -7.57
N LEU A 217 -3.23 -22.95 -8.88
CA LEU A 217 -2.48 -24.07 -9.45
C LEU A 217 -1.09 -24.14 -8.78
N GLY A 218 -0.63 -25.36 -8.47
CA GLY A 218 0.69 -25.57 -7.89
C GLY A 218 1.78 -25.03 -8.82
N VAL A 219 2.62 -24.15 -8.30
CA VAL A 219 3.74 -23.55 -9.02
C VAL A 219 5.01 -24.32 -8.68
N ALA A 220 5.67 -24.89 -9.69
CA ALA A 220 7.01 -25.46 -9.53
C ALA A 220 8.02 -24.35 -9.25
N ALA A 221 8.35 -24.15 -7.97
CA ALA A 221 9.05 -22.98 -7.44
C ALA A 221 10.14 -23.34 -6.42
N GLY A 222 10.60 -24.59 -6.41
CA GLY A 222 11.58 -25.07 -5.44
C GLY A 222 12.94 -24.38 -5.55
N SER A 223 13.36 -24.00 -6.76
CA SER A 223 14.56 -23.17 -6.96
C SER A 223 14.28 -21.67 -6.96
N ALA A 224 13.04 -21.25 -7.24
CA ALA A 224 12.60 -19.87 -7.14
C ALA A 224 12.59 -19.32 -5.71
N MET A 225 12.37 -20.16 -4.70
CA MET A 225 12.33 -19.72 -3.29
C MET A 225 13.71 -19.85 -2.63
N PHE A 226 14.29 -18.70 -2.27
CA PHE A 226 15.58 -18.63 -1.61
C PHE A 226 15.50 -18.28 -0.13
N GLY A 227 14.34 -17.93 0.41
CA GLY A 227 14.19 -17.49 1.78
C GLY A 227 12.93 -17.98 2.45
N GLY A 228 12.82 -17.71 3.74
CA GLY A 228 11.66 -18.00 4.57
C GLY A 228 11.57 -17.02 5.73
N TRP A 229 10.89 -17.41 6.80
CA TRP A 229 10.77 -16.59 8.00
C TRP A 229 11.30 -17.31 9.22
N HIS A 230 12.15 -16.62 9.99
CA HIS A 230 12.52 -17.06 11.33
C HIS A 230 11.60 -16.39 12.35
N TRP A 231 10.82 -17.20 13.06
CA TRP A 231 9.90 -16.73 14.10
C TRP A 231 10.59 -16.71 15.47
N GLY A 232 11.35 -15.63 15.71
CA GLY A 232 12.08 -15.45 16.96
C GLY A 232 11.28 -14.66 17.98
N TRP A 233 10.94 -15.31 19.10
CA TRP A 233 10.41 -14.64 20.29
C TRP A 233 11.54 -14.25 21.26
N SER A 234 11.50 -13.00 21.73
CA SER A 234 12.29 -12.51 22.86
C SER A 234 11.34 -11.84 23.86
N GLY A 235 11.70 -11.72 25.14
CA GLY A 235 10.78 -11.42 26.26
C GLY A 235 9.73 -10.31 26.06
N ASN A 236 9.93 -9.38 25.11
CA ASN A 236 8.99 -8.32 24.75
C ASN A 236 8.37 -8.49 23.33
N GLY A 237 8.22 -9.71 22.82
CA GLY A 237 7.51 -10.04 21.57
C GLY A 237 8.37 -10.66 20.46
N TRP A 238 7.93 -10.51 19.21
CA TRP A 238 8.58 -11.06 18.01
C TRP A 238 9.84 -10.30 17.55
N GLY A 239 10.57 -9.69 18.49
CA GLY A 239 11.69 -8.79 18.19
C GLY A 239 12.93 -9.48 17.62
N ASN A 240 13.01 -10.80 17.71
CA ASN A 240 14.07 -11.60 17.12
C ASN A 240 13.62 -12.26 15.80
N SER A 241 12.49 -11.84 15.24
CA SER A 241 11.99 -12.36 13.97
C SER A 241 12.60 -11.63 12.78
N TYR A 242 12.95 -12.37 11.74
CA TYR A 242 13.57 -11.84 10.54
C TYR A 242 13.34 -12.76 9.34
N THR A 243 13.49 -12.21 8.14
CA THR A 243 13.49 -13.01 6.91
C THR A 243 14.82 -13.74 6.76
N THR A 244 14.75 -15.05 6.55
CA THR A 244 15.93 -15.91 6.32
C THR A 244 16.25 -15.98 4.83
N VAL A 245 17.52 -16.16 4.50
CA VAL A 245 18.04 -16.22 3.13
C VAL A 245 19.01 -17.39 3.02
N ASN A 246 18.71 -18.30 2.11
CA ASN A 246 19.64 -19.28 1.56
C ASN A 246 20.45 -18.61 0.45
N VAL A 247 21.67 -18.19 0.80
CA VAL A 247 22.62 -17.48 -0.08
C VAL A 247 22.91 -18.27 -1.37
N ASN A 248 22.99 -19.59 -1.31
CA ASN A 248 23.25 -20.42 -2.49
C ASN A 248 22.08 -20.36 -3.48
N LYS A 249 20.84 -20.48 -3.00
CA LYS A 249 19.66 -20.33 -3.86
C LYS A 249 19.54 -18.91 -4.40
N ALA A 250 19.78 -17.90 -3.57
CA ALA A 250 19.73 -16.50 -3.98
C ALA A 250 20.73 -16.19 -5.11
N THR A 251 21.96 -16.69 -4.97
CA THR A 251 23.02 -16.58 -6.00
C THR A 251 22.62 -17.24 -7.32
N ASN A 252 21.97 -18.39 -7.26
CA ASN A 252 21.48 -19.10 -8.46
C ASN A 252 20.40 -18.30 -9.21
N ILE A 253 19.54 -17.58 -8.49
CA ILE A 253 18.47 -16.74 -9.03
C ILE A 253 19.01 -15.47 -9.69
N SER A 254 19.98 -14.80 -9.07
CA SER A 254 20.41 -13.46 -9.49
C SER A 254 21.52 -13.42 -10.55
N ALA A 255 22.11 -14.57 -10.89
CA ALA A 255 23.43 -14.63 -11.53
C ALA A 255 24.52 -13.92 -10.70
N ASN A 256 25.67 -13.64 -11.32
CA ASN A 256 26.90 -13.07 -10.73
C ASN A 256 26.73 -11.67 -10.07
N ASN A 257 25.51 -11.12 -10.00
CA ASN A 257 25.20 -9.84 -9.38
C ASN A 257 24.76 -9.98 -7.90
N PHE A 258 24.89 -11.16 -7.30
CA PHE A 258 24.62 -11.36 -5.87
C PHE A 258 25.78 -10.85 -5.02
N ASP A 259 25.57 -9.75 -4.29
CA ASP A 259 26.51 -9.39 -3.22
C ASP A 259 26.21 -10.23 -1.97
N GLY A 260 26.87 -11.38 -1.86
CA GLY A 260 26.75 -12.26 -0.70
C GLY A 260 27.09 -11.59 0.63
N ASN A 261 27.83 -10.47 0.62
CA ASN A 261 28.12 -9.71 1.84
C ASN A 261 26.87 -8.99 2.39
N LYS A 262 25.90 -8.65 1.54
CA LYS A 262 24.60 -8.08 1.96
C LYS A 262 23.69 -9.10 2.64
N TYR A 263 24.02 -10.39 2.54
CA TYR A 263 23.25 -11.51 3.08
C TYR A 263 24.07 -12.37 4.05
N ARG A 264 25.11 -11.76 4.67
CA ARG A 264 25.91 -12.40 5.71
C ARG A 264 25.01 -12.93 6.83
N ASP A 265 25.37 -14.11 7.31
CA ASP A 265 24.67 -14.86 8.36
C ASP A 265 23.26 -15.38 7.98
N GLY A 266 22.89 -15.32 6.70
CA GLY A 266 21.62 -15.89 6.22
C GLY A 266 20.39 -15.04 6.54
N HIS A 267 20.57 -13.75 6.76
CA HIS A 267 19.50 -12.78 6.97
C HIS A 267 19.32 -11.89 5.73
N TRP A 268 18.09 -11.47 5.47
CA TRP A 268 17.82 -10.43 4.47
C TRP A 268 18.16 -9.04 5.03
N ASN A 269 18.78 -8.20 4.20
CA ASN A 269 18.97 -6.79 4.46
C ASN A 269 18.39 -5.95 3.33
N PHE A 270 17.67 -4.88 3.69
CA PHE A 270 17.12 -3.93 2.73
C PHE A 270 18.22 -3.18 1.98
N ASP A 271 18.07 -3.07 0.66
CA ASP A 271 18.98 -2.35 -0.23
C ASP A 271 18.32 -1.07 -0.78
N PRO A 272 18.69 0.12 -0.28
CA PRO A 272 18.16 1.39 -0.77
C PRO A 272 18.31 1.63 -2.28
N ALA A 273 19.31 1.02 -2.93
CA ALA A 273 19.57 1.22 -4.35
C ALA A 273 18.42 0.71 -5.24
N HIS A 274 17.81 -0.42 -4.87
CA HIS A 274 16.70 -1.04 -5.62
C HIS A 274 15.34 -0.37 -5.38
N ARG A 275 15.24 0.53 -4.39
CA ARG A 275 13.97 1.20 -4.06
C ARG A 275 13.56 2.27 -5.10
N GLY A 276 14.46 2.69 -5.98
CA GLY A 276 14.11 3.56 -7.12
C GLY A 276 13.63 4.96 -6.72
N GLY A 277 14.10 5.49 -5.59
CA GLY A 277 13.77 6.85 -5.12
C GLY A 277 12.37 7.01 -4.49
N VAL A 278 11.66 5.90 -4.25
CA VAL A 278 10.37 5.92 -3.54
C VAL A 278 10.58 6.43 -2.10
N PRO A 279 9.86 7.49 -1.67
CA PRO A 279 10.05 8.08 -0.35
C PRO A 279 9.90 7.07 0.79
N TYR A 280 10.65 7.29 1.87
CA TYR A 280 10.46 6.57 3.11
C TYR A 280 9.36 7.21 3.94
N ARG A 281 8.65 6.39 4.70
CA ARG A 281 7.54 6.81 5.54
C ARG A 281 8.03 7.72 6.65
N THR A 282 8.90 7.21 7.53
CA THR A 282 9.28 7.95 8.74
C THR A 282 10.54 8.82 8.54
N PRO A 283 10.68 9.92 9.29
CA PRO A 283 11.93 10.70 9.30
C PRO A 283 13.15 9.85 9.67
N ALA A 284 13.00 8.92 10.62
CA ALA A 284 14.07 8.03 11.07
C ALA A 284 14.58 7.12 9.94
N GLU A 285 13.68 6.60 9.09
CA GLU A 285 14.07 5.84 7.90
C GLU A 285 14.81 6.72 6.88
N ARG A 286 14.33 7.95 6.64
CA ARG A 286 14.99 8.89 5.72
C ARG A 286 16.40 9.27 6.18
N GLU A 287 16.60 9.40 7.48
CA GLU A 287 17.91 9.67 8.09
C GLU A 287 18.82 8.44 8.00
N ARG A 288 18.32 7.26 8.39
CA ARG A 288 19.08 6.00 8.38
C ARG A 288 19.53 5.59 6.97
N TYR A 289 18.63 5.68 6.00
CA TYR A 289 18.90 5.29 4.61
C TYR A 289 19.24 6.48 3.72
N GLY A 290 19.45 7.65 4.33
CA GLY A 290 20.00 8.87 3.75
C GLY A 290 19.63 9.06 2.28
N GLN A 291 18.52 9.76 2.01
CA GLN A 291 18.28 10.39 0.71
C GLN A 291 19.34 11.48 0.43
N ARG A 292 20.62 11.13 0.39
CA ARG A 292 21.69 11.99 -0.10
C ARG A 292 21.78 11.79 -1.61
N SER A 293 20.77 12.32 -2.29
CA SER A 293 20.87 12.88 -3.64
C SER A 293 21.80 12.17 -4.62
N THR A 294 21.48 10.95 -5.00
CA THR A 294 21.74 10.44 -6.35
C THR A 294 20.47 9.87 -6.97
N ILE A 295 19.29 10.45 -6.63
CA ILE A 295 18.09 10.19 -7.42
C ILE A 295 18.36 10.76 -8.81
N ASN A 296 18.75 9.89 -9.73
CA ASN A 296 18.84 10.24 -11.12
C ASN A 296 17.42 10.62 -11.56
N SER A 297 17.26 11.78 -12.16
CA SER A 297 15.97 12.24 -12.67
C SER A 297 15.36 11.23 -13.64
N ALA A 298 16.21 10.41 -14.29
CA ALA A 298 15.84 9.27 -15.11
C ALA A 298 15.00 8.20 -14.37
N ASP A 299 15.33 7.81 -13.14
CA ASP A 299 14.61 6.73 -12.44
C ASP A 299 13.23 7.19 -11.97
N ARG A 300 13.14 8.45 -11.52
CA ARG A 300 11.86 9.10 -11.20
C ARG A 300 10.99 9.26 -12.45
N GLN A 301 11.60 9.61 -13.59
CA GLN A 301 10.89 9.67 -14.87
C GLN A 301 10.43 8.29 -15.33
N ARG A 302 11.23 7.24 -15.16
CA ARG A 302 10.82 5.85 -15.42
C ARG A 302 9.59 5.50 -14.58
N PHE A 303 9.64 5.67 -13.26
CA PHE A 303 8.50 5.39 -12.39
C PHE A 303 7.23 6.15 -12.79
N ASN A 304 7.35 7.45 -13.11
CA ASN A 304 6.22 8.26 -13.59
C ASN A 304 5.70 7.79 -14.97
N ASN A 305 6.59 7.41 -15.89
CA ASN A 305 6.22 6.83 -17.19
C ASN A 305 5.54 5.46 -17.01
N GLU A 306 5.94 4.70 -16.00
CA GLU A 306 5.31 3.43 -15.68
C GLU A 306 3.90 3.63 -15.12
N LEU A 307 3.72 4.56 -14.18
CA LEU A 307 2.42 4.91 -13.62
C LEU A 307 1.43 5.44 -14.67
N SER A 308 1.90 6.30 -15.58
CA SER A 308 1.05 6.92 -16.61
C SER A 308 0.49 5.93 -17.64
N GLN A 309 1.20 4.84 -17.94
CA GLN A 309 0.68 3.77 -18.80
C GLN A 309 -0.50 3.00 -18.18
N ARG A 310 -0.69 3.07 -16.85
CA ARG A 310 -1.83 2.46 -16.15
C ARG A 310 -3.12 3.30 -16.28
N GLY A 311 -3.00 4.58 -16.61
CA GLY A 311 -4.14 5.51 -16.76
C GLY A 311 -4.95 5.35 -18.05
N ASN A 312 -4.56 4.45 -18.96
CA ASN A 312 -5.15 4.36 -20.31
C ASN A 312 -5.98 3.09 -20.57
N TYR A 313 -6.20 2.23 -19.58
CA TYR A 313 -7.02 1.03 -19.72
C TYR A 313 -8.45 1.21 -19.18
N THR A 314 -9.15 2.22 -19.70
CA THR A 314 -10.62 2.27 -19.68
C THR A 314 -11.15 3.12 -20.83
N GLN A 315 -10.74 2.80 -22.06
CA GLN A 315 -11.45 3.30 -23.25
C GLN A 315 -12.22 2.16 -23.91
N ARG A 316 -13.49 2.09 -23.52
CA ARG A 316 -14.58 1.47 -24.27
C ARG A 316 -14.63 2.16 -25.66
N PRO A 317 -14.75 1.42 -26.79
CA PRO A 317 -14.77 2.05 -28.09
C PRO A 317 -16.15 2.66 -28.33
N GLU A 318 -16.29 3.97 -28.14
CA GLU A 318 -17.42 4.73 -28.69
C GLU A 318 -16.97 5.52 -29.91
N ASN A 319 -17.26 4.91 -31.05
CA ASN A 319 -17.34 5.50 -32.37
C ASN A 319 -18.26 6.74 -32.36
N ARG A 320 -17.72 7.95 -32.50
CA ARG A 320 -18.48 9.14 -32.92
C ARG A 320 -17.62 10.13 -33.70
N GLY A 321 -17.96 10.22 -34.99
CA GLY A 321 -18.13 11.43 -35.80
C GLY A 321 -17.24 12.63 -35.53
N ALA A 322 -16.42 12.94 -36.53
CA ALA A 322 -15.73 14.21 -36.70
C ALA A 322 -16.72 15.40 -36.71
N GLU A 323 -16.44 16.43 -35.92
CA GLU A 323 -16.94 17.79 -36.15
C GLU A 323 -15.93 18.83 -35.66
N ASN A 324 -15.64 19.78 -36.54
CA ASN A 324 -14.67 20.86 -36.39
C ASN A 324 -15.07 21.84 -35.27
N ARG A 325 -14.11 22.22 -34.41
CA ARG A 325 -14.10 23.56 -33.79
C ARG A 325 -12.68 24.07 -33.60
N ALA A 326 -12.45 25.26 -34.13
CA ALA A 326 -11.21 26.01 -34.04
C ALA A 326 -11.16 26.86 -32.75
N GLY A 327 -9.99 26.90 -32.13
CA GLY A 327 -9.42 28.03 -31.38
C GLY A 327 -10.02 28.38 -30.01
N GLU A 328 -9.27 28.09 -28.94
CA GLU A 328 -8.86 29.11 -27.94
C GLU A 328 -7.79 28.60 -26.94
N ASN A 329 -6.64 29.26 -27.03
CA ASN A 329 -5.57 29.52 -26.07
C ASN A 329 -5.31 28.64 -24.82
N ARG A 330 -4.21 27.88 -24.92
CA ARG A 330 -3.14 27.58 -23.96
C ARG A 330 -3.28 28.10 -22.51
N GLY A 331 -3.45 27.16 -21.58
CA GLY A 331 -2.94 27.22 -20.22
C GLY A 331 -2.18 25.93 -19.92
N ASP A 332 -0.93 26.04 -19.45
CA ASP A 332 0.02 24.95 -19.22
C ASP A 332 -0.59 23.75 -18.48
N GLY A 333 -0.75 22.64 -19.20
CA GLY A 333 -1.04 21.33 -18.63
C GLY A 333 0.18 20.77 -17.94
N ARG A 334 0.38 21.11 -16.66
CA ARG A 334 1.21 20.29 -15.78
C ARG A 334 0.42 19.03 -15.43
N SER A 335 0.80 17.89 -16.00
CA SER A 335 0.30 16.60 -15.53
C SER A 335 0.70 16.43 -14.06
N GLY A 336 -0.28 16.59 -13.17
CA GLY A 336 -0.10 16.34 -11.75
C GLY A 336 0.16 14.86 -11.55
N SER A 337 1.36 14.53 -11.07
CA SER A 337 1.66 13.18 -10.57
C SER A 337 0.94 12.98 -9.23
N ALA A 338 0.45 11.77 -8.97
CA ALA A 338 -0.35 11.41 -7.78
C ALA A 338 0.38 11.61 -6.43
N PHE A 339 1.64 12.05 -6.45
CA PHE A 339 2.48 12.28 -5.28
C PHE A 339 2.94 13.74 -5.09
N ASP A 340 2.51 14.70 -5.93
CA ASP A 340 2.93 16.11 -5.79
C ASP A 340 2.34 16.82 -4.55
N GLY A 341 1.46 16.15 -3.80
CA GLY A 341 0.81 16.65 -2.59
C GLY A 341 1.53 16.35 -1.27
N VAL A 342 2.60 15.55 -1.26
CA VAL A 342 3.21 15.05 0.00
C VAL A 342 4.30 15.98 0.56
N ASP A 343 4.83 16.89 -0.27
CA ASP A 343 6.00 17.73 0.08
C ASP A 343 5.71 19.24 0.24
N ARG A 344 4.45 19.70 0.27
CA ARG A 344 4.11 21.14 0.45
C ARG A 344 3.21 21.42 1.65
N GLY A 345 3.65 20.99 2.83
CA GLY A 345 2.98 21.29 4.11
C GLY A 345 3.05 22.75 4.57
N GLU A 346 3.82 23.63 3.91
CA GLU A 346 4.03 25.02 4.40
C GLU A 346 3.48 26.13 3.48
N ARG A 347 2.87 25.82 2.33
CA ARG A 347 2.35 26.86 1.40
C ARG A 347 0.82 26.88 1.24
N SER A 348 0.08 26.05 1.97
CA SER A 348 -1.39 26.00 1.91
C SER A 348 -2.11 27.09 2.74
N ASN A 349 -1.38 27.93 3.49
CA ASN A 349 -1.99 28.96 4.35
C ASN A 349 -2.00 30.38 3.76
N ARG A 350 -1.71 30.55 2.46
CA ARG A 350 -1.74 31.87 1.81
C ARG A 350 -2.69 32.01 0.61
N ASP A 351 -3.37 30.93 0.22
CA ASP A 351 -4.32 30.94 -0.90
C ASP A 351 -5.80 30.95 -0.46
N TYR A 352 -6.09 30.92 0.84
CA TYR A 352 -7.45 31.06 1.37
C TYR A 352 -7.94 32.52 1.48
N ASP A 353 -7.06 33.52 1.36
CA ASP A 353 -7.41 34.95 1.49
C ASP A 353 -7.66 35.68 0.15
N ARG A 354 -7.62 34.99 -0.99
CA ARG A 354 -7.87 35.60 -2.33
C ARG A 354 -9.10 35.05 -3.06
N GLY A 355 -9.85 34.15 -2.44
CA GLY A 355 -10.99 33.46 -3.05
C GLY A 355 -12.39 34.02 -2.73
N SER A 356 -12.52 35.10 -1.96
CA SER A 356 -13.84 35.60 -1.50
C SER A 356 -14.43 36.78 -2.27
N SER A 357 -13.86 37.17 -3.42
CA SER A 357 -14.40 38.27 -4.25
C SER A 357 -14.73 37.82 -5.67
N SER A 358 -15.64 36.85 -5.78
CA SER A 358 -16.45 36.66 -6.97
C SER A 358 -17.70 35.90 -6.56
N TRP A 359 -18.83 36.15 -7.23
CA TRP A 359 -20.17 35.61 -6.97
C TRP A 359 -21.05 36.45 -6.01
N GLY A 360 -21.63 37.51 -6.58
CA GLY A 360 -22.68 38.32 -5.93
C GLY A 360 -23.40 39.29 -6.87
N ASN A 361 -24.28 38.74 -7.72
CA ASN A 361 -25.53 39.32 -8.23
C ASN A 361 -25.54 40.33 -9.42
N ARG A 362 -26.36 39.99 -10.43
CA ARG A 362 -26.86 40.89 -11.49
C ARG A 362 -28.33 41.24 -11.20
N GLY A 363 -28.69 42.53 -11.26
CA GLY A 363 -30.00 42.94 -11.77
C GLY A 363 -30.69 44.14 -11.09
N TRP A 364 -30.99 45.13 -11.93
CA TRP A 364 -32.03 46.19 -11.86
C TRP A 364 -31.65 47.57 -11.32
N GLY A 365 -31.82 48.57 -12.19
CA GLY A 365 -31.49 49.98 -11.98
C GLY A 365 -32.66 50.84 -11.50
N GLY A 366 -32.34 52.11 -11.22
CA GLY A 366 -33.30 53.17 -10.89
C GLY A 366 -32.70 54.30 -10.04
N ASP A 367 -32.35 55.39 -10.71
CA ASP A 367 -32.41 56.82 -10.32
C ASP A 367 -31.98 57.38 -8.93
N ARG A 368 -31.10 58.40 -9.03
CA ARG A 368 -31.09 59.74 -8.38
C ARG A 368 -30.55 60.01 -6.96
N GLY A 369 -29.65 61.02 -6.93
CA GLY A 369 -29.41 62.00 -5.85
C GLY A 369 -28.53 61.50 -4.69
N GLY A 370 -27.55 62.22 -4.13
CA GLY A 370 -27.17 63.63 -4.13
C GLY A 370 -26.63 63.99 -2.73
N GLY A 371 -25.48 64.69 -2.64
CA GLY A 371 -24.89 65.28 -1.41
C GLY A 371 -24.26 64.26 -0.43
N GLY A 372 -23.18 64.52 0.30
CA GLY A 372 -22.44 65.73 0.64
C GLY A 372 -22.00 65.63 2.12
N TRP A 373 -20.75 66.05 2.40
CA TRP A 373 -20.21 66.57 3.67
C TRP A 373 -19.73 65.62 4.80
N ASP A 374 -18.42 65.79 5.08
CA ASP A 374 -17.79 66.18 6.36
C ASP A 374 -17.48 65.19 7.52
N ARG A 375 -16.17 65.24 7.86
CA ARG A 375 -15.53 65.45 9.17
C ARG A 375 -15.23 64.30 10.14
N GLY A 376 -13.98 64.40 10.64
CA GLY A 376 -13.52 63.99 11.98
C GLY A 376 -12.73 62.68 11.96
N GLY A 377 -11.43 62.61 12.22
CA GLY A 377 -10.59 63.39 13.14
C GLY A 377 -10.39 62.59 14.43
N GLY A 378 -9.13 62.21 14.74
CA GLY A 378 -8.78 61.71 16.07
C GLY A 378 -7.69 60.62 16.11
N ASP A 379 -6.43 61.07 16.15
CA ASP A 379 -5.29 60.33 16.70
C ASP A 379 -5.52 59.92 18.17
N PHE A 380 -5.01 58.75 18.59
CA PHE A 380 -4.36 58.61 19.90
C PHE A 380 -3.30 57.49 19.90
N ARG A 381 -2.10 57.88 20.36
CA ARG A 381 -0.92 57.07 20.68
C ARG A 381 -1.00 56.49 22.10
N GLY A 382 -0.19 55.47 22.37
CA GLY A 382 0.35 55.14 23.70
C GLY A 382 0.20 53.67 24.07
N GLY A 383 1.27 52.86 24.01
CA GLY A 383 2.12 52.52 25.17
C GLY A 383 1.61 51.20 25.79
N GLY A 384 2.27 50.04 25.63
CA GLY A 384 3.56 49.70 26.21
C GLY A 384 3.40 49.36 27.69
N PHE A 385 3.45 48.09 28.11
CA PHE A 385 4.09 47.63 29.35
C PHE A 385 4.21 46.10 29.39
N ARG A 386 5.39 45.68 29.85
CA ARG A 386 5.80 44.32 30.22
C ARG A 386 5.17 43.92 31.56
N ARG A 387 4.87 42.64 31.72
CA ARG A 387 5.44 41.77 32.77
C ARG A 387 5.54 40.35 32.25
#